data_AF-A0A6H0SAD1-F1
#
_entry.id   AF-A0A6H0SAD1-F1
#
_cell.length_a   1.000
_cell.length_b   1.000
_cell.length_c   1.000
_cell.angle_alpha   90.00
_cell.angle_beta   90.00
_cell.angle_gamma   90.00
#
_symmetry.space_group_name_H-M   'P 1'
#
loop_
_entity.id
_entity.type
_entity.pdbx_description
1 polymer ?
#
loop_
_entity_poly.entity_id
_entity_poly.type
_entity_poly.pdbx_seq_one_letter_code
_entity_poly.pdbx_strand_id
1 'polypeptide(L)' 'MADETPEDDTKRKFREALERKKTQTADGVSHAEAGRKQPRGAHGPVENRREFRRKSG' A
#
# COMPACT_ATOMS: atom_id res chain seq x y z
N MET A 1 35.76 -16.48 -4.57
CA MET A 1 34.56 -17.02 -3.91
C MET A 1 34.42 -16.24 -2.61
N ALA A 2 33.43 -15.37 -2.52
CA ALA A 2 33.26 -14.45 -1.38
C ALA A 2 31.79 -14.46 -0.90
N ASP A 3 31.19 -15.65 -0.95
CA ASP A 3 29.75 -15.88 -0.72
C ASP A 3 29.51 -17.10 0.18
N GLU A 4 30.48 -17.44 1.02
CA GLU A 4 30.45 -18.72 1.75
C GLU A 4 29.94 -18.57 3.18
N THR A 5 29.56 -17.36 3.61
CA THR A 5 28.89 -17.15 4.90
C THR A 5 27.45 -16.68 4.70
N PRO A 6 26.49 -17.16 5.51
CA PRO A 6 25.09 -16.71 5.45
C PRO A 6 24.96 -15.20 5.72
N GLU A 7 25.95 -14.60 6.36
CA GLU A 7 26.04 -13.16 6.58
C GLU A 7 26.35 -12.38 5.29
N ASP A 8 27.14 -12.94 4.38
CA ASP A 8 27.46 -12.29 3.11
C ASP A 8 26.29 -12.37 2.13
N ASP A 9 25.56 -13.50 2.16
CA ASP A 9 24.29 -13.67 1.44
C ASP A 9 23.25 -12.62 1.85
N THR A 10 23.10 -12.39 3.16
CA THR A 10 22.13 -11.40 3.67
C THR A 10 22.57 -9.98 3.32
N LYS A 11 23.86 -9.64 3.43
CA LYS A 11 24.40 -8.34 3.01
C LYS A 11 24.19 -8.11 1.50
N ARG A 12 24.36 -9.13 0.67
CA ARG A 12 24.11 -9.03 -0.77
C ARG A 12 22.65 -8.75 -1.08
N LYS A 13 21.73 -9.55 -0.53
CA LYS A 13 20.28 -9.37 -0.70
C LYS A 13 19.81 -8.00 -0.20
N PHE A 14 20.37 -7.52 0.91
CA PHE A 14 20.04 -6.22 1.45
C PHE A 14 20.50 -5.07 0.55
N ARG A 15 21.71 -5.16 -0.02
CA ARG A 15 22.20 -4.17 -1.01
C ARG A 15 21.31 -4.15 -2.26
N GLU A 16 20.98 -5.32 -2.80
CA GLU A 16 20.11 -5.44 -3.96
C GLU A 16 18.71 -4.86 -3.70
N ALA A 17 18.13 -5.14 -2.52
CA ALA A 17 16.84 -4.58 -2.13
C ALA A 17 16.88 -3.05 -1.96
N LEU A 18 17.98 -2.50 -1.43
CA LEU A 18 18.16 -1.04 -1.33
C LEU A 18 18.27 -0.37 -2.69
N GLU A 19 19.00 -0.97 -3.63
CA GLU A 19 19.11 -0.46 -5.00
C GLU A 19 17.76 -0.50 -5.71
N ARG A 20 17.03 -1.63 -5.63
CA ARG A 20 15.67 -1.76 -6.17
C ARG A 20 14.69 -0.74 -5.58
N LYS A 21 14.78 -0.44 -4.29
CA LYS A 21 13.95 0.60 -3.65
C LYS A 21 14.30 1.99 -4.17
N LYS A 22 15.60 2.30 -4.28
CA LYS A 22 16.06 3.61 -4.78
C LYS A 22 15.64 3.86 -6.22
N THR A 23 15.72 2.85 -7.09
CA THR A 23 15.27 2.96 -8.48
C THR A 23 13.75 3.11 -8.57
N GLN A 24 12.99 2.29 -7.83
CA GLN A 24 11.52 2.42 -7.76
C GLN A 24 11.04 3.78 -7.24
N THR A 25 11.80 4.41 -6.34
CA THR A 25 11.49 5.78 -5.88
C THR A 25 11.91 6.86 -6.90
N ALA A 26 12.89 6.60 -7.76
CA ALA A 26 13.31 7.53 -8.80
C ALA A 26 12.27 7.64 -9.93
N ASP A 27 11.55 6.55 -10.23
CA ASP A 27 10.38 6.56 -11.12
C ASP A 27 9.09 7.08 -10.44
N GLY A 28 9.16 7.38 -9.14
CA GLY A 28 8.02 7.71 -8.26
C GLY A 28 7.60 9.17 -8.20
N VAL A 29 7.91 10.00 -9.21
CA VAL A 29 7.37 11.38 -9.32
C VAL A 29 6.38 11.49 -10.49
N SER A 30 5.43 10.56 -10.54
CA SER A 30 4.22 10.67 -11.35
C SER A 30 2.96 10.46 -10.50
N HIS A 31 2.97 10.93 -9.25
CA HIS A 31 1.75 11.08 -8.43
C HIS A 31 0.92 12.33 -8.78
N ALA A 32 1.15 12.95 -9.94
CA ALA A 32 0.32 14.05 -10.46
C ALA A 32 -1.06 13.59 -10.97
N GLU A 33 -1.34 12.28 -10.99
CA GLU A 33 -2.67 11.75 -11.31
C GLU A 33 -3.30 10.90 -10.18
N ALA A 34 -3.00 11.20 -8.92
CA ALA A 34 -3.81 10.70 -7.81
C ALA A 34 -5.12 11.51 -7.62
N GLY A 35 -5.59 12.23 -8.64
CA GLY A 35 -6.82 13.01 -8.64
C GLY A 35 -8.12 12.20 -8.75
N ARG A 36 -8.06 10.86 -8.86
CA ARG A 36 -9.28 10.03 -9.04
C ARG A 36 -9.30 8.70 -8.28
N LYS A 37 -8.58 8.57 -7.17
CA LYS A 37 -8.76 7.43 -6.25
C LYS A 37 -9.14 7.87 -4.84
N GLN A 38 -10.02 8.87 -4.75
CA GLN A 38 -10.92 8.92 -3.59
C GLN A 38 -11.92 7.77 -3.75
N PRO A 39 -12.11 6.87 -2.76
CA PRO A 39 -13.17 5.88 -2.80
C PRO A 39 -14.53 6.58 -2.67
N ARG A 40 -15.00 7.22 -3.75
CA ARG A 40 -16.35 7.80 -3.87
C ARG A 40 -17.45 6.73 -3.97
N GLY A 41 -17.24 5.55 -3.39
CA GLY A 41 -18.10 4.41 -3.63
C GLY A 41 -17.89 3.18 -2.76
N ALA A 42 -17.24 3.28 -1.59
CA ALA A 42 -17.34 2.18 -0.63
C ALA A 42 -18.80 2.07 -0.12
N HIS A 43 -19.44 3.22 0.10
CA HIS A 43 -20.86 3.32 0.38
C HIS A 43 -21.43 4.52 -0.38
N GLY A 44 -22.37 4.26 -1.31
CA GLY A 44 -23.17 5.32 -1.93
C GLY A 44 -24.12 5.96 -0.92
N PRO A 45 -24.80 7.07 -1.28
CA PRO A 45 -25.81 7.67 -0.41
C PRO A 45 -26.83 6.60 0.00
N VAL A 46 -27.02 6.42 1.30
CA VAL A 46 -27.90 5.38 1.85
C VAL A 46 -29.35 5.78 1.57
N GLU A 47 -29.90 5.31 0.44
CA GLU A 47 -31.30 5.52 0.08
C GLU A 47 -32.28 4.76 0.98
N ASN A 48 -31.84 3.66 1.59
CA ASN A 48 -32.71 2.76 2.35
C ASN A 48 -32.14 2.45 3.74
N ARG A 49 -32.30 3.39 4.68
CA ARG A 49 -31.99 3.15 6.10
C ARG A 49 -33.22 2.56 6.79
N ARG A 50 -33.16 1.28 7.16
CA ARG A 50 -34.18 0.66 8.02
C ARG A 50 -33.84 0.94 9.48
N GLU A 51 -34.73 1.65 10.16
CA GLU A 51 -34.62 1.87 11.60
C GLU A 51 -35.38 0.76 12.33
N PHE A 52 -34.65 -0.03 13.12
CA PHE A 52 -35.27 -1.03 13.98
C PHE A 52 -35.85 -0.32 15.21
N ARG A 53 -37.17 -0.45 15.39
CA ARG A 53 -37.83 -0.01 16.62
C ARG A 53 -37.27 -0.81 17.79
N ARG A 54 -36.53 -0.14 18.66
CA ARG A 54 -36.03 -0.73 19.91
C ARG A 54 -37.22 -1.05 20.78
N LYS A 55 -37.18 -2.22 21.43
CA LYS A 55 -38.25 -2.66 22.32
C LYS A 55 -38.25 -1.73 23.54
N SER A 56 -39.37 -1.03 23.68
CA SER A 56 -39.83 -0.16 24.79
C SER A 56 -39.02 1.10 25.08
N GLY A 57 -39.70 2.25 24.98
CA GLY A 57 -39.53 3.34 25.94
C GLY A 57 -40.24 3.02 27.24
#